data_AF-A0A9N9NC15-F1
#
_entry.id   AF-A0A9N9NC15-F1
#
_cell.length_a   1.000
_cell.length_b   1.000
_cell.length_c   1.000
_cell.angle_alpha   90.00
_cell.angle_beta   90.00
_cell.angle_gamma   90.00
#
_symmetry.space_group_name_H-M   'P 1'
#
loop_
_entity.id
_entity.type
_entity.pdbx_description
1 polymer ?
#
loop_
_entity_poly.entity_id
_entity_poly.type
_entity_poly.pdbx_seq_one_letter_code
_entity_poly.pdbx_strand_id
1 'polypeptide(L)'
;MLTRWNSSYLAWIQLKKLQKAIKYFGLMLLLESEYCNRINSEYLKLINLTKNEWQLLDNLILLLKPFYEAINIFSGSSYPTHNLIYLTMRLLIKKFAPSNKQTEEDYVDLVFEPSSRHVKENFY
;
A
#
# COMPACT_ATOMS: atom_id res chain seq x y z
N MET A 1 -13.10 -8.05 10.20
CA MET A 1 -13.39 -6.63 10.49
C MET A 1 -12.47 -5.79 9.61
N LEU A 2 -12.96 -5.19 8.53
CA LEU A 2 -12.14 -4.38 7.60
C LEU A 2 -12.08 -2.95 8.13
N THR A 3 -10.91 -2.50 8.58
CA THR A 3 -10.72 -1.12 8.98
C THR A 3 -10.13 -0.31 7.83
N ARG A 4 -10.63 0.92 7.72
CA ARG A 4 -10.30 2.05 6.82
C ARG A 4 -8.87 2.13 6.25
N TRP A 5 -7.88 1.55 6.93
CA TRP A 5 -6.46 1.57 6.59
C TRP A 5 -6.07 0.63 5.44
N ASN A 6 -6.96 -0.29 5.07
CA ASN A 6 -6.67 -1.32 4.07
C ASN A 6 -7.48 -1.16 2.76
N SER A 7 -8.26 -0.10 2.67
CA SER A 7 -9.15 0.14 1.54
C SER A 7 -8.37 0.35 0.23
N SER A 8 -7.29 1.12 0.26
CA SER A 8 -6.50 1.42 -0.95
C SER A 8 -5.87 0.18 -1.57
N TYR A 9 -5.21 -0.66 -0.76
CA TYR A 9 -4.60 -1.90 -1.24
C TYR A 9 -5.65 -2.86 -1.84
N LEU A 10 -6.79 -3.03 -1.15
CA LEU A 10 -7.88 -3.87 -1.63
C LEU A 10 -8.51 -3.31 -2.90
N ALA A 11 -8.71 -2.00 -2.98
CA ALA A 11 -9.23 -1.33 -4.18
C ALA A 11 -8.28 -1.55 -5.37
N TRP A 12 -6.96 -1.44 -5.17
CA TRP A 12 -5.97 -1.66 -6.22
C TRP A 12 -5.92 -3.12 -6.69
N ILE A 13 -6.04 -4.09 -5.78
CA ILE A 13 -6.20 -5.50 -6.17
C ILE A 13 -7.45 -5.71 -7.02
N GLN A 14 -8.59 -5.12 -6.62
CA GLN A 14 -9.83 -5.25 -7.38
C GLN A 14 -9.73 -4.58 -8.75
N LEU A 15 -9.16 -3.38 -8.81
CA LEU A 15 -8.89 -2.67 -10.06
C LEU A 15 -8.03 -3.52 -11.00
N LYS A 16 -7.01 -4.20 -10.47
CA LYS A 16 -6.17 -5.12 -11.26
C LYS A 16 -6.95 -6.30 -11.82
N LYS A 17 -7.85 -6.90 -11.04
CA LYS A 17 -8.75 -7.98 -11.51
C LYS A 17 -9.64 -7.49 -12.66
N LEU A 18 -10.14 -6.26 -12.57
CA LEU A 18 -11.02 -5.65 -13.57
C LEU A 18 -10.29 -5.12 -14.81
N GLN A 19 -8.95 -5.03 -14.80
CA GLN A 19 -8.17 -4.49 -15.92
C GLN A 19 -8.54 -5.11 -17.27
N LYS A 20 -8.71 -6.44 -17.32
CA LYS A 20 -9.10 -7.14 -18.56
C LYS A 20 -10.51 -6.75 -18.99
N ALA A 21 -11.46 -6.73 -18.06
CA ALA A 21 -12.84 -6.34 -18.32
C ALA A 21 -12.94 -4.91 -18.85
N ILE A 22 -12.20 -3.96 -18.26
CA ILE A 22 -12.13 -2.56 -18.72
C ILE A 22 -11.64 -2.49 -20.17
N LYS A 23 -10.59 -3.25 -20.51
CA LYS A 23 -10.06 -3.30 -21.88
C LYS A 23 -11.08 -3.87 -22.87
N TYR A 24 -11.73 -4.98 -22.53
CA TYR A 24 -12.77 -5.57 -23.38
C TYR A 24 -13.95 -4.63 -23.57
N PHE A 25 -14.40 -3.99 -22.50
CA PHE A 25 -15.49 -3.03 -22.54
C PHE A 25 -15.17 -1.84 -23.45
N GLY A 26 -13.95 -1.29 -23.36
CA GLY A 26 -13.50 -0.23 -24.26
C GLY A 26 -13.47 -0.64 -25.74
N LEU A 27 -13.07 -1.87 -26.04
CA LEU A 27 -13.11 -2.41 -27.40
C LEU A 27 -14.54 -2.64 -27.90
N MET A 28 -15.42 -3.15 -27.04
CA MET A 28 -16.84 -3.34 -27.35
C MET A 28 -17.52 -2.01 -27.72
N LEU A 29 -17.30 -0.98 -26.91
CA LEU A 29 -17.86 0.36 -27.15
C LEU A 29 -17.37 0.99 -28.47
N LEU A 30 -16.15 0.68 -28.92
CA LEU A 30 -15.62 1.16 -30.21
C LEU A 30 -16.33 0.51 -31.41
N LEU A 31 -16.74 -0.74 -31.26
CA LEU A 31 -17.37 -1.53 -32.32
C LEU A 31 -18.86 -1.19 -32.50
N GLU A 32 -19.47 -0.56 -31.50
CA GLU A 32 -20.85 -0.14 -31.56
C GLU A 32 -21.07 1.02 -32.55
N SER A 33 -22.26 1.03 -33.16
CA SER A 33 -22.63 2.00 -34.18
C SER A 33 -22.97 3.38 -33.63
N GLU A 34 -23.34 3.46 -32.36
CA GLU A 34 -23.77 4.71 -31.73
C GLU A 34 -22.60 5.66 -31.49
N TYR A 35 -22.81 6.91 -31.87
CA TYR A 35 -21.82 7.98 -31.67
C TYR A 35 -21.44 8.18 -30.19
N CYS A 36 -22.43 8.10 -29.29
CA CYS A 36 -22.20 8.22 -27.85
C CYS A 36 -21.25 7.14 -27.31
N ASN A 37 -21.33 5.91 -27.83
CA ASN A 37 -20.51 4.80 -27.35
C ASN A 37 -19.05 4.94 -27.81
N ARG A 38 -18.83 5.49 -29.01
CA ARG A 38 -17.49 5.87 -29.47
C ARG A 38 -16.87 6.97 -28.61
N ILE A 39 -17.63 8.02 -28.32
CA ILE A 39 -17.20 9.08 -27.40
C ILE A 39 -16.83 8.49 -26.03
N ASN A 40 -17.69 7.65 -25.46
CA ASN A 40 -17.44 6.99 -24.17
C ASN A 40 -16.19 6.11 -24.21
N SER A 41 -15.93 5.43 -25.33
CA SER A 41 -14.72 4.63 -25.50
C SER A 41 -13.44 5.47 -25.52
N GLU A 42 -13.46 6.64 -26.16
CA GLU A 42 -12.33 7.57 -26.19
C GLU A 42 -12.10 8.20 -24.81
N TYR A 43 -13.18 8.59 -24.11
CA TYR A 43 -13.09 9.01 -22.71
C TYR A 43 -12.51 7.91 -21.82
N LEU A 44 -12.95 6.66 -21.99
CA LEU A 44 -12.43 5.53 -21.23
C LEU A 44 -10.94 5.32 -21.47
N LYS A 45 -10.46 5.45 -22.72
CA LYS A 45 -9.02 5.39 -23.03
C LYS A 45 -8.24 6.50 -22.33
N LEU A 46 -8.80 7.70 -22.25
CA LEU A 46 -8.16 8.87 -21.65
C LEU A 46 -8.04 8.76 -20.13
N ILE A 47 -9.06 8.23 -19.44
CA ILE A 47 -9.03 8.03 -17.97
C ILE A 47 -8.33 6.74 -17.55
N ASN A 48 -8.17 5.78 -18.45
CA ASN A 48 -7.55 4.51 -18.12
C ASN A 48 -6.05 4.68 -17.91
N LEU A 49 -5.50 3.91 -16.96
CA LEU A 49 -4.09 3.93 -16.66
C LEU A 49 -3.27 3.50 -17.87
N THR A 50 -2.19 4.22 -18.12
CA THR A 50 -1.16 3.89 -19.10
C THR A 50 -0.42 2.60 -18.69
N LYS A 51 0.33 2.01 -19.63
CA LYS A 51 1.12 0.79 -19.35
C LYS A 51 2.08 0.98 -18.18
N ASN A 52 2.74 2.14 -18.10
CA ASN A 52 3.69 2.47 -17.05
C ASN A 52 3.00 2.61 -15.69
N GLU A 53 1.83 3.25 -15.66
CA GLU A 53 1.05 3.39 -14.42
C GLU A 53 0.49 2.04 -13.94
N TRP A 54 0.08 1.16 -14.85
CA TRP A 54 -0.30 -0.22 -14.47
C TRP A 54 0.87 -1.00 -13.86
N GLN A 55 2.08 -0.79 -14.36
CA GLN A 55 3.29 -1.41 -13.81
C GLN A 55 3.67 -0.80 -12.46
N LEU A 56 3.53 0.52 -12.30
CA LEU A 56 3.67 1.19 -11.01
C LEU A 56 2.67 0.65 -9.99
N LEU A 57 1.41 0.45 -10.39
CA LEU A 57 0.38 -0.14 -9.54
C LEU A 57 0.77 -1.56 -9.08
N ASP A 58 1.34 -2.38 -9.96
CA ASP A 58 1.83 -3.73 -9.60
C ASP A 58 2.95 -3.65 -8.56
N ASN A 59 3.89 -2.74 -8.74
CA ASN A 59 4.98 -2.51 -7.79
C ASN A 59 4.45 -2.03 -6.44
N LEU A 60 3.46 -1.13 -6.43
CA LEU A 60 2.83 -0.64 -5.22
C LEU A 60 2.05 -1.73 -4.48
N ILE A 61 1.30 -2.58 -5.19
CA ILE A 61 0.63 -3.75 -4.60
C ILE A 61 1.68 -4.68 -3.96
N LEU A 62 2.78 -4.96 -4.66
CA LEU A 62 3.84 -5.82 -4.12
C LEU A 62 4.52 -5.20 -2.88
N LEU A 63 4.74 -3.89 -2.90
CA LEU A 63 5.31 -3.13 -1.78
C LEU A 63 4.39 -3.18 -0.54
N LEU A 64 3.09 -2.99 -0.74
CA LEU A 64 2.10 -2.88 0.34
C LEU A 64 1.65 -4.23 0.91
N LYS A 65 1.78 -5.32 0.14
CA LYS A 65 1.40 -6.68 0.58
C LYS A 65 1.93 -7.09 1.96
N PRO A 66 3.22 -6.94 2.32
CA PRO A 66 3.69 -7.30 3.66
C PRO A 66 3.06 -6.45 4.78
N PHE A 67 2.73 -5.19 4.52
CA PHE A 67 2.03 -4.34 5.49
C PHE A 67 0.56 -4.77 5.64
N TYR A 68 -0.10 -5.14 4.55
CA TYR A 68 -1.43 -5.75 4.58
C TYR A 68 -1.47 -6.97 5.49
N GLU A 69 -0.54 -7.89 5.29
CA GLU A 69 -0.43 -9.14 6.05
C GLU A 69 -0.16 -8.85 7.54
N ALA A 70 0.74 -7.90 7.83
CA ALA A 70 1.04 -7.48 9.20
C ALA A 70 -0.18 -6.88 9.90
N ILE A 71 -0.90 -5.97 9.25
CA ILE A 71 -2.11 -5.36 9.80
C ILE A 71 -3.20 -6.41 10.02
N ASN A 72 -3.34 -7.39 9.13
CA ASN A 72 -4.29 -8.48 9.32
C ASN A 72 -3.95 -9.31 10.56
N ILE A 73 -2.67 -9.61 10.80
CA ILE A 73 -2.19 -10.25 12.03
C ILE A 73 -2.49 -9.37 13.25
N PHE A 74 -2.19 -8.07 13.19
CA PHE A 74 -2.39 -7.15 14.32
C PHE A 74 -3.86 -6.93 14.66
N SER A 75 -4.73 -6.93 13.64
CA SER A 75 -6.17 -6.72 13.79
C SER A 75 -6.91 -7.85 14.53
N GLY A 76 -6.20 -8.93 14.89
CA GLY A 76 -6.67 -9.91 15.86
C GLY A 76 -7.96 -10.60 15.43
N SER A 77 -7.96 -11.29 14.29
CA SER A 77 -9.13 -12.06 13.85
C SER A 77 -9.37 -13.36 14.63
N SER A 78 -8.47 -13.80 15.55
CA SER A 78 -8.74 -14.93 16.48
C SER A 78 -7.76 -15.22 17.66
N TYR A 79 -6.61 -14.56 17.85
CA TYR A 79 -5.63 -14.95 18.91
C TYR A 79 -4.96 -13.77 19.64
N PRO A 80 -4.37 -13.96 20.85
CA PRO A 80 -3.59 -12.94 21.53
C PRO A 80 -2.30 -12.67 20.74
N THR A 81 -2.29 -11.57 20.00
CA THR A 81 -1.29 -11.24 18.97
C THR A 81 -0.05 -10.50 19.49
N HIS A 82 0.08 -10.28 20.80
CA HIS A 82 1.16 -9.46 21.36
C HIS A 82 2.57 -9.98 21.02
N ASN A 83 2.81 -11.29 21.13
CA ASN A 83 4.11 -11.90 20.77
C ASN A 83 4.39 -11.82 19.25
N LEU A 84 3.34 -11.91 18.43
CA LEU A 84 3.44 -11.82 16.97
C LEU A 84 3.71 -10.38 16.50
N ILE A 85 3.24 -9.36 17.20
CA ILE A 85 3.47 -7.95 16.84
C ILE A 85 4.97 -7.65 16.76
N TYR A 86 5.73 -8.01 17.80
CA TYR A 86 7.17 -7.80 17.83
C TYR A 86 7.89 -8.50 16.66
N LEU A 87 7.56 -9.78 16.41
CA LEU A 87 8.16 -10.55 15.32
C LEU A 87 7.84 -9.95 13.95
N THR A 88 6.59 -9.51 13.74
CA THR A 88 6.15 -8.95 12.46
C THR A 88 6.80 -7.59 12.20
N MET A 89 6.97 -6.75 13.23
CA MET A 89 7.71 -5.49 13.12
C MET A 89 9.18 -5.74 12.76
N ARG A 90 9.85 -6.68 13.42
CA ARG A 90 11.25 -7.05 13.10
C ARG A 90 11.40 -7.53 11.65
N LEU A 91 10.43 -8.29 11.13
CA LEU A 91 10.43 -8.73 9.73
C LEU A 91 10.25 -7.58 8.74
N LEU A 92 9.37 -6.62 9.04
CA LEU A 92 9.18 -5.42 8.21
C LEU A 92 10.44 -4.56 8.21
N ILE A 93 11.02 -4.29 9.38
CA ILE A 93 12.29 -3.55 9.50
C ILE A 93 13.37 -4.25 8.69
N LYS A 94 13.59 -5.56 8.87
CA LYS A 94 14.58 -6.30 8.10
C LYS A 94 14.38 -6.20 6.57
N LYS A 95 13.12 -6.14 6.11
CA LYS A 95 12.79 -6.12 4.69
C LYS A 95 12.92 -4.73 4.04
N PHE A 96 12.67 -3.66 4.81
CA PHE A 96 12.55 -2.30 4.28
C PHE A 96 13.56 -1.30 4.85
N ALA A 97 14.28 -1.67 5.91
CA ALA A 97 15.34 -0.84 6.47
C ALA A 97 16.44 -0.62 5.43
N PRO A 98 16.91 0.62 5.26
CA PRO A 98 18.07 0.90 4.44
C PRO A 98 19.30 0.15 5.00
N SER A 99 20.16 -0.34 4.09
CA SER A 99 21.33 -1.17 4.47
C SER A 99 22.51 -0.38 5.04
N ASN A 100 22.37 0.95 5.18
CA ASN A 100 23.29 1.75 5.97
C ASN A 100 23.16 1.33 7.44
N LYS A 101 24.28 1.19 8.14
CA LYS A 101 24.32 0.82 9.57
C LYS A 101 23.82 1.98 10.43
N GLN A 102 22.57 2.36 10.27
CA GLN A 102 21.87 3.24 11.20
C GLN A 102 21.42 2.38 12.38
N THR A 103 21.78 2.83 13.57
CA THR A 103 21.61 2.08 14.82
C THR A 103 20.11 1.99 15.14
N GLU A 104 19.65 1.01 15.92
CA GLU A 104 18.22 0.91 16.29
C GLU A 104 17.69 2.24 16.92
N GLU A 105 18.57 3.04 17.52
CA GLU A 105 18.32 4.39 18.04
C GLU A 105 17.90 5.40 16.95
N ASP A 106 18.49 5.34 15.75
CA ASP A 106 18.18 6.25 14.63
C ASP A 106 16.73 6.07 14.14
N TYR A 107 16.19 4.86 14.23
CA TYR A 107 14.80 4.57 13.84
C TYR A 107 13.79 5.06 14.87
N VAL A 108 14.15 5.07 16.15
CA VAL A 108 13.30 5.58 17.23
C VAL A 108 13.19 7.10 17.11
N ASP A 109 14.30 7.79 16.87
CA ASP A 109 14.34 9.25 16.72
C ASP A 109 13.64 9.74 15.44
N LEU A 110 13.68 8.96 14.36
CA LEU A 110 12.94 9.25 13.12
C LEU A 110 11.42 9.12 13.28
N VAL A 111 10.96 8.20 14.13
CA VAL A 111 9.52 7.93 14.34
C VAL A 111 8.92 8.81 15.44
N PHE A 112 9.71 9.21 16.44
CA PHE A 112 9.19 9.91 17.63
C PHE A 112 9.64 11.37 17.79
N GLU A 113 10.33 11.95 16.80
CA GLU A 113 11.13 13.18 16.97
C GLU A 113 12.19 13.01 18.08
N PRO A 114 13.32 13.73 18.03
CA PRO A 114 14.31 13.63 19.09
C PRO A 114 13.66 14.03 20.41
N SER A 115 13.40 13.04 21.27
CA SER A 115 12.99 13.26 22.64
C SER A 115 14.04 14.18 23.24
N SER A 116 13.63 15.39 23.62
CA SER A 116 14.45 16.41 24.28
C SER A 116 15.01 15.88 25.62
N ARG A 117 15.92 14.92 25.58
CA ARG A 117 16.66 14.38 26.72
C ARG A 117 18.04 15.02 26.77
N HIS A 118 18.03 16.33 26.94
CA HIS A 118 19.07 17.06 27.65
C HIS A 118 18.43 17.94 28.72
N VAL A 119 17.69 17.34 29.64
CA VAL A 119 17.63 17.92 30.99
C VAL A 119 18.85 17.37 31.71
N LYS A 120 19.92 18.18 31.75
CA LYS A 120 21.02 17.96 32.70
C LYS A 120 20.42 18.14 34.10
N GLU A 121 20.08 17.04 34.75
CA GLU A 121 19.90 17.03 36.20
C GLU A 121 21.28 17.21 36.84
N ASN A 122 21.66 18.47 37.08
CA ASN A 122 22.72 18.80 38.02
C ASN A 122 22.14 18.62 39.42
N PHE A 123 22.38 17.47 40.04
CA PHE A 123 22.29 17.35 41.48
C PHE A 123 23.61 17.84 42.10
N TYR A 124 23.46 18.79 43.03
CA TYR A 124 24.50 19.41 43.85
C TYR A 124 25.35 18.40 44.62
#